data_AF-A0A847QYD2-F1
#
_entry.id   AF-A0A847QYD2-F1
#
_cell.length_a   1.000
_cell.length_b   1.000
_cell.length_c   1.000
_cell.angle_alpha   90.00
_cell.angle_beta   90.00
_cell.angle_gamma   90.00
#
_symmetry.space_group_name_H-M   'P 1'
#
loop_
_entity.id
_entity.type
_entity.pdbx_description
1 polymer ?
#
loop_
_entity_poly.entity_id
_entity_poly.type
_entity_poly.pdbx_seq_one_letter_code
_entity_poly.pdbx_strand_id
1 'polypeptide(L)' 'MSTLEKIYKNLYSHYGDLDWWPADTPYEVMVGAILTQNTSWNNVEKAIKQLSGKL' A
#
# COMPACT_ATOMS: atom_id res chain seq x y z
N MET A 1 -17.31 -9.03 -21.08
CA MET A 1 -16.69 -8.82 -19.76
C MET A 1 -15.67 -9.91 -19.52
N SER A 2 -14.40 -9.55 -19.37
CA SER A 2 -13.30 -10.49 -19.26
C SER A 2 -13.30 -11.22 -17.90
N THR A 3 -12.59 -12.34 -17.79
CA THR A 3 -12.39 -13.03 -16.50
C THR A 3 -11.74 -12.12 -15.47
N LEU A 4 -10.79 -11.27 -15.89
CA LEU A 4 -10.11 -10.30 -15.02
C LEU A 4 -11.10 -9.28 -14.43
N GLU A 5 -11.99 -8.72 -15.24
CA GLU A 5 -13.00 -7.76 -14.78
C GLU A 5 -13.96 -8.37 -13.76
N LYS A 6 -14.31 -9.66 -13.91
CA LYS A 6 -15.17 -10.36 -12.95
C LYS A 6 -14.46 -10.56 -11.60
N ILE A 7 -13.20 -10.97 -11.63
CA ILE A 7 -12.39 -11.15 -10.42
C ILE A 7 -12.27 -9.81 -9.69
N TYR A 8 -11.87 -8.75 -10.40
CA TYR A 8 -11.75 -7.41 -9.83
C TYR A 8 -13.05 -6.95 -9.16
N LYS A 9 -14.21 -7.07 -9.84
CA LYS A 9 -15.49 -6.64 -9.27
C LYS A 9 -15.91 -7.44 -8.05
N ASN A 10 -15.67 -8.75 -8.04
CA ASN A 10 -16.01 -9.58 -6.88
C ASN A 10 -15.15 -9.18 -5.66
N LEU A 11 -13.86 -8.97 -5.85
CA LEU A 11 -12.96 -8.52 -4.79
C LEU A 11 -13.35 -7.11 -4.31
N TYR A 12 -13.55 -6.17 -5.23
CA TYR A 12 -13.93 -4.80 -4.89
C TYR A 12 -15.29 -4.74 -4.19
N SER A 13 -16.28 -5.54 -4.60
CA SER A 13 -17.58 -5.60 -3.93
C SER A 13 -17.49 -6.15 -2.50
N HIS A 14 -16.50 -6.98 -2.19
CA HIS A 14 -16.34 -7.58 -0.88
C HIS A 14 -15.49 -6.71 0.05
N TYR A 15 -14.39 -6.16 -0.45
CA TYR A 15 -13.39 -5.43 0.33
C TYR A 15 -13.53 -3.90 0.26
N GLY A 16 -14.19 -3.38 -0.79
CA GLY A 16 -14.27 -1.95 -1.05
C GLY A 16 -12.93 -1.33 -1.45
N ASP A 17 -12.78 -0.04 -1.14
CA ASP A 17 -11.47 0.61 -1.17
C ASP A 17 -10.72 0.26 0.11
N LEU A 18 -9.57 -0.39 -0.05
CA LEU A 18 -8.76 -0.88 1.06
C LEU A 18 -7.79 0.17 1.59
N ASP A 19 -7.59 1.28 0.85
CA ASP A 19 -6.55 2.27 1.13
C ASP A 19 -5.21 1.62 1.53
N TRP A 20 -4.87 0.55 0.79
CA TRP A 20 -3.93 -0.48 1.23
C TRP A 20 -2.48 0.01 1.34
N TRP A 21 -2.21 1.24 0.88
CA TRP A 21 -0.90 1.86 0.93
C TRP A 21 -1.01 3.33 1.35
N PRO A 22 -0.67 3.67 2.61
CA PRO A 22 -0.74 5.03 3.10
C PRO A 22 0.47 5.83 2.58
N ALA A 23 0.26 6.59 1.52
CA ALA A 23 1.24 7.53 1.00
C ALA A 23 0.55 8.73 0.34
N ASP A 24 0.98 9.93 0.70
CA ASP A 24 0.48 11.19 0.14
C ASP A 24 1.25 11.57 -1.13
N THR A 25 2.50 11.09 -1.27
CA THR A 25 3.36 11.42 -2.40
C THR A 25 3.96 10.20 -3.10
N PRO A 26 4.29 10.30 -4.41
CA PRO A 26 5.06 9.25 -5.10
C PRO A 26 6.40 8.93 -4.43
N TYR A 27 7.01 9.89 -3.74
CA TYR A 27 8.27 9.67 -3.01
C TYR A 27 8.07 8.73 -1.81
N GLU A 28 7.01 8.92 -1.04
CA GLU A 28 6.63 8.02 0.05
C GLU A 28 6.29 6.61 -0.45
N VAL A 29 5.64 6.50 -1.63
CA VAL A 29 5.40 5.20 -2.29
C VAL A 29 6.73 4.50 -2.59
N MET A 30 7.70 5.21 -3.18
CA MET A 30 9.02 4.64 -3.50
C MET A 30 9.78 4.19 -2.24
N VAL A 31 9.81 5.03 -1.20
CA VAL A 31 10.49 4.70 0.06
C VAL A 31 9.82 3.52 0.75
N GLY A 32 8.49 3.49 0.84
CA GLY A 32 7.76 2.38 1.42
C GLY A 32 7.99 1.06 0.64
N ALA A 33 8.07 1.12 -0.69
CA ALA A 33 8.31 -0.06 -1.53
C ALA A 33 9.72 -0.64 -1.36
N ILE A 34 10.69 0.18 -0.97
CA ILE A 34 12.02 -0.27 -0.58
C ILE A 34 11.97 -0.88 0.83
N LEU A 35 11.29 -0.21 1.76
CA LEU A 35 11.22 -0.64 3.15
C LEU A 35 10.49 -1.99 3.30
N THR A 36 9.46 -2.29 2.51
CA THR A 36 8.74 -3.58 2.57
C THR A 36 9.56 -4.79 2.16
N GLN A 37 10.73 -4.58 1.53
CA GLN A 37 11.60 -5.69 1.12
C GLN A 37 12.23 -6.35 2.34
N ASN A 38 12.04 -7.67 2.48
CA ASN A 38 12.61 -8.48 3.57
C ASN A 38 12.26 -8.02 4.99
N THR A 39 11.14 -7.31 5.19
CA THR A 39 10.67 -6.90 6.52
C THR A 39 9.16 -7.06 6.67
N SER A 40 8.66 -7.06 7.91
CA SER A 40 7.22 -7.10 8.19
C SER A 40 6.58 -5.71 8.02
N TRP A 41 5.31 -5.67 7.60
CA TRP A 41 4.55 -4.43 7.46
C TRP A 41 4.58 -3.56 8.72
N ASN A 42 4.46 -4.18 9.91
CA ASN A 42 4.57 -3.50 11.20
C ASN A 42 5.89 -2.72 11.38
N ASN A 43 6.99 -3.17 10.79
CA ASN A 43 8.27 -2.46 10.85
C ASN A 43 8.35 -1.34 9.80
N VAL A 44 7.72 -1.53 8.63
CA VAL A 44 7.59 -0.49 7.61
C VAL A 44 6.78 0.68 8.14
N GLU A 45 5.62 0.43 8.74
CA GLU A 45 4.76 1.48 9.32
C GLU A 45 5.52 2.31 10.36
N LYS A 46 6.32 1.66 11.22
CA LYS A 46 7.18 2.35 12.19
C LYS A 46 8.23 3.23 11.51
N ALA A 47 8.88 2.73 10.47
CA ALA A 47 9.89 3.47 9.73
C ALA A 47 9.30 4.67 8.98
N ILE A 48 8.18 4.48 8.27
CA ILE A 48 7.45 5.57 7.59
C ILE A 48 7.02 6.63 8.61
N LYS A 49 6.45 6.24 9.76
CA LYS A 49 6.07 7.19 10.83
C LYS A 49 7.26 7.96 11.41
N GLN A 50 8.45 7.37 11.48
CA GLN A 50 9.65 8.08 11.92
C GLN A 50 10.20 9.03 10.84
N LEU A 51 9.93 8.72 9.57
CA LEU A 51 10.41 9.47 8.43
C LEU A 51 9.41 10.53 7.95
N SER A 52 8.12 10.45 8.26
CA SER A 52 7.06 11.32 7.71
C SER A 52 7.24 12.83 7.94
N GLY A 53 8.00 13.25 8.95
CA GLY A 53 8.40 14.67 9.12
C GLY A 53 9.62 15.09 8.29
N LYS A 54 10.17 14.18 7.50
CA LYS A 54 11.43 14.29 6.72
C LYS A 54 11.28 13.76 5.28
N LEU A 55 10.12 13.20 4.92
CA LEU A 55 9.77 12.71 3.59
C LEU A 55 8.90 13.75 2.86
#